data_AF-A0A7X9GRR1-F1
#
_entry.id   AF-A0A7X9GRR1-F1
#
_cell.length_a   1.000
_cell.length_b   1.000
_cell.length_c   1.000
_cell.angle_alpha   90.00
_cell.angle_beta   90.00
_cell.angle_gamma   90.00
#
_symmetry.space_group_name_H-M   'P 1'
#
loop_
_entity.id
_entity.type
_entity.pdbx_description
1 polymer ?
#
loop_
_entity_poly.entity_id
_entity_poly.type
_entity_poly.pdbx_seq_one_letter_code
_entity_poly.pdbx_strand_id
1 'polypeptide(L)'
;GLDIGPKSMEIFAQVIKESKTILWNGPTGVFEFENFTAGTKAVGLAIAEATENGAFSLVGGGDSVAAVNKFNLADKVSYVSTGGGALLEAIEGKKLPGIAAVED
;
A
#
# COMPACT_ATOMS: atom_id res chain seq x y z
N GLY A 1 -14.67 -13.45 6.03
CA GLY A 1 -14.98 -12.48 4.97
C GLY A 1 -13.83 -12.45 4.00
N LEU A 2 -14.09 -12.29 2.70
CA LEU A 2 -13.07 -12.28 1.64
C LEU A 2 -12.70 -10.86 1.17
N ASP A 3 -13.47 -9.86 1.59
CA ASP A 3 -13.23 -8.44 1.36
C ASP A 3 -13.81 -7.64 2.55
N ILE A 4 -13.38 -6.40 2.70
CA ILE A 4 -13.95 -5.47 3.69
C ILE A 4 -15.33 -4.97 3.24
N GLY A 5 -16.22 -4.71 4.20
CA GLY A 5 -17.56 -4.18 3.91
C GLY A 5 -17.57 -2.67 3.66
N PRO A 6 -18.66 -2.10 3.12
CA PRO A 6 -18.76 -0.68 2.76
C PRO A 6 -18.42 0.26 3.92
N LYS A 7 -18.86 -0.07 5.14
CA LYS A 7 -18.59 0.77 6.31
C LYS A 7 -17.11 0.81 6.69
N SER A 8 -16.40 -0.32 6.55
CA SER A 8 -14.97 -0.38 6.77
C SER A 8 -14.20 0.41 5.71
N MET A 9 -14.66 0.37 4.45
CA MET A 9 -14.08 1.19 3.38
C MET A 9 -14.16 2.68 3.70
N GLU A 10 -15.31 3.16 4.16
CA GLU A 10 -15.50 4.56 4.57
C GLU A 10 -14.53 4.97 5.68
N ILE A 11 -14.45 4.16 6.74
CA ILE A 11 -13.60 4.43 7.90
C ILE A 11 -12.12 4.46 7.49
N PHE A 12 -11.68 3.48 6.71
CA PHE A 12 -10.29 3.41 6.26
C PHE A 12 -9.95 4.56 5.32
N ALA A 13 -10.82 4.87 4.37
CA ALA A 13 -10.60 5.99 3.46
C ALA A 13 -10.46 7.32 4.21
N GLN A 14 -11.26 7.55 5.24
CA GLN A 14 -11.14 8.76 6.06
C GLN A 14 -9.77 8.85 6.75
N VAL A 15 -9.36 7.79 7.45
CA VAL A 15 -8.06 7.75 8.16
C VAL A 15 -6.88 7.93 7.20
N ILE A 16 -6.96 7.31 6.02
CA ILE A 16 -5.92 7.42 4.98
C ILE A 16 -5.80 8.87 4.49
N LYS A 17 -6.92 9.54 4.19
CA LYS A 17 -6.92 10.92 3.69
C LYS A 17 -6.39 11.94 4.70
N GLU A 18 -6.52 11.65 5.99
CA GLU A 18 -5.99 12.49 7.08
C GLU A 18 -4.49 12.24 7.35
N SER A 19 -3.90 11.21 6.74
CA SER A 19 -2.51 10.81 6.97
C SER A 19 -1.52 11.60 6.11
N LYS A 20 -0.38 11.99 6.69
CA LYS A 20 0.72 12.69 5.98
C LYS A 20 1.74 11.75 5.34
N THR A 21 1.89 10.56 5.92
CA THR A 21 2.81 9.52 5.46
C THR A 21 2.08 8.20 5.53
N ILE A 22 2.07 7.46 4.43
CA ILE A 22 1.33 6.21 4.29
C ILE A 22 2.30 5.13 3.83
N LEU A 23 2.36 4.04 4.58
CA LEU A 23 2.96 2.78 4.14
C LEU A 23 1.84 1.78 3.88
N TRP A 24 1.71 1.31 2.64
CA TRP A 24 0.73 0.30 2.28
C TRP A 24 1.42 -1.01 1.88
N ASN A 25 1.23 -2.04 2.70
CA ASN A 25 1.74 -3.39 2.45
C ASN A 25 0.66 -4.43 2.76
N GLY A 26 -0.15 -4.75 1.76
CA GLY A 26 -1.16 -5.81 1.80
C GLY A 26 -2.54 -5.31 1.32
N PRO A 27 -3.16 -5.96 0.33
CA PRO A 27 -4.56 -5.77 -0.03
C PRO A 27 -5.52 -6.01 1.17
N THR A 28 -6.70 -5.39 1.14
CA THR A 28 -7.73 -5.56 2.19
C THR A 28 -8.77 -6.63 1.87
N GLY A 29 -8.60 -7.34 0.75
CA GLY A 29 -9.43 -8.44 0.31
C GLY A 29 -8.69 -9.32 -0.72
N VAL A 30 -9.31 -10.42 -1.11
CA VAL A 30 -8.79 -11.35 -2.13
C VAL A 30 -9.03 -10.77 -3.53
N PHE A 31 -8.32 -9.68 -3.81
CA PHE A 31 -8.50 -8.81 -4.98
C PHE A 31 -8.25 -9.51 -6.33
N GLU A 32 -7.73 -10.74 -6.33
CA GLU A 32 -7.59 -11.59 -7.49
C GLU A 32 -8.96 -11.94 -8.09
N PHE A 33 -10.01 -12.05 -7.26
CA PHE A 33 -11.38 -12.30 -7.69
C PHE A 33 -12.17 -10.99 -7.76
N GLU A 34 -12.82 -10.72 -8.90
CA GLU A 34 -13.55 -9.46 -9.13
C GLU A 34 -14.57 -9.13 -8.04
N ASN A 35 -15.27 -10.14 -7.52
CA ASN A 35 -16.28 -10.00 -6.46
C ASN A 35 -15.70 -9.49 -5.13
N PHE A 36 -14.38 -9.53 -4.94
CA PHE A 36 -13.69 -9.19 -3.69
C PHE A 36 -12.60 -8.11 -3.90
N THR A 37 -12.75 -7.31 -4.96
CA THR A 37 -11.82 -6.20 -5.30
C THR A 37 -12.18 -4.86 -4.67
N ALA A 38 -13.43 -4.69 -4.22
CA ALA A 38 -13.99 -3.39 -3.89
C ALA A 38 -13.24 -2.71 -2.74
N GLY A 39 -12.93 -3.46 -1.68
CA GLY A 39 -12.23 -2.93 -0.52
C GLY A 39 -10.79 -2.53 -0.83
N THR A 40 -10.06 -3.38 -1.56
CA THR A 40 -8.68 -3.09 -1.96
C THR A 40 -8.62 -1.87 -2.88
N LYS A 41 -9.56 -1.78 -3.83
CA LYS A 41 -9.66 -0.62 -4.72
C LYS A 41 -9.98 0.67 -3.97
N ALA A 42 -10.91 0.62 -3.00
CA ALA A 42 -11.27 1.77 -2.18
C ALA A 42 -10.07 2.31 -1.39
N VAL A 43 -9.28 1.42 -0.77
CA VAL A 43 -8.04 1.79 -0.08
C VAL A 43 -7.02 2.38 -1.05
N GLY A 44 -6.76 1.74 -2.19
CA GLY A 44 -5.84 2.27 -3.19
C GLY A 44 -6.22 3.67 -3.70
N LEU A 45 -7.50 3.90 -3.94
CA LEU A 45 -8.01 5.22 -4.36
C LEU A 45 -7.84 6.27 -3.26
N ALA A 46 -8.11 5.92 -2.00
CA ALA A 46 -7.91 6.84 -0.88
C ALA A 46 -6.43 7.22 -0.71
N ILE A 47 -5.51 6.28 -0.91
CA ILE A 47 -4.05 6.55 -0.86
C ILE A 47 -3.65 7.49 -2.00
N ALA A 48 -4.14 7.25 -3.22
CA ALA A 48 -3.87 8.10 -4.37
C ALA A 48 -4.36 9.54 -4.11
N GLU A 49 -5.58 9.70 -3.59
CA GLU A 49 -6.14 11.01 -3.24
C GLU A 49 -5.35 11.71 -2.13
N ALA A 50 -4.93 10.99 -1.08
CA ALA A 50 -4.07 11.54 -0.04
C ALA A 50 -2.72 12.01 -0.62
N THR A 51 -2.17 11.26 -1.57
CA THR A 51 -0.90 11.58 -2.23
C THR A 51 -1.02 12.83 -3.09
N GLU A 52 -2.09 12.95 -3.87
CA GLU A 52 -2.41 14.16 -4.64
C GLU A 52 -2.53 15.40 -3.73
N ASN A 53 -3.06 15.21 -2.51
CA ASN A 53 -3.17 16.24 -1.48
C ASN A 53 -1.87 16.50 -0.70
N GLY A 54 -0.74 15.89 -1.10
CA GLY A 54 0.59 16.16 -0.55
C GLY A 54 1.07 15.18 0.53
N ALA A 55 0.35 14.07 0.77
CA ALA A 55 0.89 12.99 1.59
C ALA A 55 1.99 12.23 0.84
N PHE A 56 2.96 11.68 1.56
CA PHE A 56 3.92 10.73 1.00
C PHE A 56 3.36 9.31 1.10
N SER A 57 3.24 8.60 -0.02
CA SER A 57 2.77 7.21 -0.06
C SER A 57 3.80 6.23 -0.58
N LEU A 58 4.05 5.20 0.23
CA LEU A 58 4.97 4.11 -0.04
C LEU A 58 4.18 2.81 -0.16
N VAL A 59 4.13 2.24 -1.35
CA VAL A 59 3.50 0.94 -1.61
C VAL A 59 4.58 -0.13 -1.62
N GLY A 60 4.46 -1.12 -0.74
CA GLY A 60 5.38 -2.24 -0.62
C GLY A 60 4.68 -3.60 -0.73
N GLY A 61 5.45 -4.63 -1.07
CA GLY A 61 4.95 -6.01 -1.14
C GLY A 61 4.40 -6.36 -2.53
N GLY A 62 4.69 -7.57 -3.00
CA GLY A 62 4.31 -8.02 -4.35
C GLY A 62 2.81 -7.87 -4.62
N ASP A 63 1.97 -8.22 -3.65
CA ASP A 63 0.52 -8.17 -3.80
C ASP A 63 -0.03 -6.74 -3.83
N SER A 64 0.51 -5.82 -3.02
CA SER A 64 0.11 -4.41 -3.09
C SER A 64 0.54 -3.77 -4.41
N VAL A 65 1.75 -4.10 -4.89
CA VAL A 65 2.22 -3.67 -6.21
C VAL A 65 1.32 -4.21 -7.32
N ALA A 66 0.93 -5.48 -7.25
CA ALA A 66 -0.02 -6.06 -8.19
C ALA A 66 -1.39 -5.36 -8.13
N ALA A 67 -1.87 -5.00 -6.94
CA ALA A 67 -3.12 -4.28 -6.76
C ALA A 67 -3.07 -2.86 -7.38
N VAL A 68 -2.03 -2.07 -7.11
CA VAL A 68 -1.92 -0.72 -7.72
C VAL A 68 -1.82 -0.79 -9.25
N ASN A 69 -1.14 -1.80 -9.79
CA ASN A 69 -1.08 -2.01 -11.24
C ASN A 69 -2.44 -2.41 -11.81
N LYS A 70 -3.14 -3.34 -11.16
CA LYS A 70 -4.49 -3.78 -11.57
C LYS A 70 -5.48 -2.62 -11.63
N PHE A 71 -5.36 -1.64 -10.73
CA PHE A 71 -6.25 -0.48 -10.66
C PHE A 71 -5.71 0.77 -11.35
N ASN A 72 -4.56 0.70 -12.04
CA ASN A 72 -3.90 1.84 -12.70
C ASN A 72 -3.64 3.02 -11.75
N LEU A 73 -3.01 2.72 -10.62
CA LEU A 73 -2.68 3.68 -9.55
C LEU A 73 -1.18 3.82 -9.31
N ALA A 74 -0.33 3.09 -10.04
CA ALA A 74 1.12 3.05 -9.81
C ALA A 74 1.78 4.43 -9.98
N ASP A 75 1.26 5.23 -10.90
CA ASP A 75 1.63 6.61 -11.20
C ASP A 75 0.96 7.64 -10.27
N LYS A 76 0.08 7.20 -9.36
CA LYS A 76 -0.65 8.04 -8.40
C LYS A 76 -0.17 7.89 -6.96
N VAL A 77 0.92 7.14 -6.74
CA VAL A 77 1.55 6.96 -5.44
C VAL A 77 2.99 7.49 -5.49
N SER A 78 3.56 7.86 -4.34
CA SER A 78 4.89 8.50 -4.33
C SER A 78 6.02 7.52 -4.63
N TYR A 79 5.93 6.28 -4.15
CA TYR A 79 6.94 5.26 -4.38
C TYR A 79 6.37 3.84 -4.37
N VAL A 80 6.76 3.04 -5.35
CA VAL A 80 6.45 1.61 -5.44
C VAL A 80 7.71 0.81 -5.17
N SER A 81 7.76 0.15 -4.02
CA SER A 81 8.89 -0.67 -3.60
C SER A 81 8.80 -2.09 -4.16
N THR A 82 9.87 -2.52 -4.82
CA THR A 82 10.09 -3.94 -5.17
C THR A 82 10.58 -4.77 -3.98
N GLY A 83 10.97 -4.11 -2.89
CA GLY A 83 11.63 -4.71 -1.74
C GLY A 83 10.72 -5.44 -0.76
N GLY A 84 9.43 -5.60 -1.06
CA GLY A 84 8.43 -6.34 -0.26
C GLY A 84 8.80 -6.62 1.21
N GLY A 85 9.22 -7.86 1.50
CA GLY A 85 9.64 -8.27 2.85
C GLY A 85 10.88 -7.56 3.38
N ALA A 86 11.88 -7.30 2.53
CA ALA A 86 13.08 -6.54 2.92
C ALA A 86 12.75 -5.11 3.36
N LEU A 87 11.76 -4.45 2.73
CA LEU A 87 11.28 -3.14 3.16
C LEU A 87 10.68 -3.21 4.57
N LEU A 88 9.87 -4.23 4.87
CA LEU A 88 9.30 -4.42 6.20
C LEU A 88 10.38 -4.71 7.23
N GLU A 89 11.34 -5.58 6.91
CA GLU A 89 12.48 -5.87 7.80
C GLU A 89 13.30 -4.62 8.11
N ALA A 90 13.53 -3.74 7.12
CA ALA A 90 14.19 -2.46 7.34
C ALA A 90 13.39 -1.54 8.28
N ILE A 91 12.05 -1.49 8.12
CA ILE A 91 11.17 -0.68 8.98
C ILE A 91 11.06 -1.28 10.39
N GLU A 92 11.17 -2.59 10.55
CA GLU A 92 11.32 -3.29 11.83
C GLU A 92 12.67 -2.99 12.53
N GLY A 93 13.58 -2.25 11.87
CA GLY A 93 14.89 -1.90 12.40
C GLY A 93 15.93 -3.00 12.27
N LYS A 94 15.67 -4.03 11.48
CA LYS A 94 16.66 -5.09 11.22
C LYS A 94 17.74 -4.56 10.28
N LYS A 95 18.98 -4.95 10.55
CA LYS A 95 20.09 -4.68 9.64
C LYS A 95 19.99 -5.62 8.43
N LEU A 96 19.67 -5.07 7.27
CA LEU A 96 19.64 -5.85 6.03
C LEU A 96 21.06 -6.23 5.61
N PRO A 97 21.38 -7.53 5.43
CA PRO A 97 22.75 -7.96 5.10
C PRO A 97 23.32 -7.31 3.83
N GLY A 98 22.48 -7.10 2.82
CA GLY A 98 22.88 -6.46 1.57
C GLY A 98 23.24 -4.97 1.72
N ILE A 99 22.54 -4.24 2.61
CA ILE A 99 22.86 -2.84 2.93
C ILE A 99 24.11 -2.79 3.81
N ALA A 100 24.20 -3.67 4.82
CA ALA A 100 25.34 -3.75 5.72
C ALA A 100 26.68 -4.02 5.02
N ALA A 101 26.65 -4.70 3.87
CA ALA A 101 27.84 -5.03 3.10
C ALA A 101 28.37 -3.85 2.25
N VAL A 102 27.58 -2.79 2.09
CA VAL A 102 27.95 -1.58 1.31
C VAL A 102 28.00 -0.31 2.16
N GLU A 103 27.54 -0.37 3.41
CA GLU A 103 27.77 0.67 4.43
C GLU A 103 29.20 0.53 4.95
N ASP A 104 30.03 1.56 4.71
CA ASP A 104 31.43 1.66 5.19
C ASP A 104 31.54 1.69 6.73
#